data_AF-A0A3N1AT92-F1
#
_entry.id   AF-A0A3N1AT92-F1
#
_cell.length_a   1.000
_cell.length_b   1.000
_cell.length_c   1.000
_cell.angle_alpha   90.00
_cell.angle_beta   90.00
_cell.angle_gamma   90.00
#
_symmetry.space_group_name_H-M   'P 1'
#
loop_
_entity.id
_entity.type
_entity.pdbx_description
1 polymer ?
#
loop_
_entity_poly.entity_id
_entity_poly.type
_entity_poly.pdbx_seq_one_letter_code
_entity_poly.pdbx_strand_id
1 'polypeptide(L)'
;MTSEEFQAEVARLALAVAQRHGFALAGGHALIAYGVVDRPTEDVDLFTDQSGGVTAAADLVMSTLSRAGLHVEAVTDSADLGDVFDGFEHDLVECEVRRGDQTVRLQMVRFDRHHQPVMMQIGPVLHLDDVVATKVVALGTRAAPRDYIDTAAALARYSRNRLIELARQADSGRHCFSTWPRFAP
;
A
#
# COMPACT_ATOMS: atom_id res chain seq x y z
N MET A 1 -19.74 -14.78 -2.46
CA MET A 1 -18.38 -14.22 -2.50
C MET A 1 -18.18 -13.48 -1.19
N THR A 2 -17.11 -13.75 -0.45
CA THR A 2 -16.78 -13.03 0.80
C THR A 2 -16.16 -11.66 0.49
N SER A 3 -16.00 -10.81 1.51
CA SER A 3 -15.26 -9.54 1.37
C SER A 3 -13.81 -9.78 0.93
N GLU A 4 -13.16 -10.80 1.50
CA GLU A 4 -11.77 -11.18 1.18
C GLU A 4 -11.63 -11.68 -0.25
N GLU A 5 -12.57 -12.51 -0.73
CA GLU A 5 -12.60 -12.98 -2.12
C GLU A 5 -12.75 -11.81 -3.10
N PHE A 6 -13.57 -10.82 -2.75
CA PHE A 6 -13.77 -9.63 -3.56
C PHE A 6 -12.53 -8.73 -3.59
N GLN A 7 -11.90 -8.49 -2.45
CA GLN A 7 -10.63 -7.75 -2.36
C GLN A 7 -9.54 -8.44 -3.19
N ALA A 8 -9.43 -9.77 -3.10
CA ALA A 8 -8.49 -10.54 -3.90
C ALA A 8 -8.77 -10.45 -5.40
N GLU A 9 -10.04 -10.39 -5.81
CA GLU A 9 -10.42 -10.15 -7.20
C GLU A 9 -10.00 -8.75 -7.69
N VAL A 10 -10.33 -7.71 -6.93
CA VAL A 10 -9.94 -6.33 -7.24
C VAL A 10 -8.42 -6.21 -7.36
N ALA A 11 -7.67 -6.77 -6.40
CA ALA A 11 -6.21 -6.77 -6.42
C ALA A 11 -5.66 -7.47 -7.68
N ARG A 12 -6.17 -8.66 -8.02
CA ARG A 12 -5.73 -9.40 -9.21
C ARG A 12 -6.00 -8.64 -10.50
N LEU A 13 -7.19 -8.07 -10.66
CA LEU A 13 -7.58 -7.31 -11.85
C LEU A 13 -6.72 -6.06 -12.01
N ALA A 14 -6.51 -5.32 -10.93
CA ALA A 14 -5.68 -4.13 -10.94
C ALA A 14 -4.21 -4.48 -11.23
N LEU A 15 -3.64 -5.48 -10.56
CA LEU A 15 -2.25 -5.92 -10.77
C LEU A 15 -1.99 -6.46 -12.18
N ALA A 16 -2.97 -7.14 -12.79
CA ALA A 16 -2.82 -7.68 -14.14
C ALA A 16 -2.37 -6.62 -15.15
N VAL A 17 -2.83 -5.37 -14.98
CA VAL A 17 -2.50 -4.26 -15.85
C VAL A 17 -1.47 -3.30 -15.25
N ALA A 18 -1.49 -3.09 -13.93
CA ALA A 18 -0.62 -2.14 -13.24
C ALA A 18 0.83 -2.63 -13.08
N GLN A 19 1.07 -3.95 -13.07
CA GLN A 19 2.42 -4.50 -12.87
C GLN A 19 3.46 -3.99 -13.88
N ARG A 20 3.03 -3.67 -15.12
CA ARG A 20 3.92 -3.09 -16.15
C ARG A 20 4.39 -1.66 -15.83
N HIS A 21 3.69 -1.00 -14.91
CA HIS A 21 4.01 0.31 -14.36
C HIS A 21 4.68 0.18 -12.98
N GLY A 22 5.27 -0.99 -12.69
CA GLY A 22 6.02 -1.24 -11.47
C GLY A 22 5.18 -1.50 -10.22
N PHE A 23 3.85 -1.65 -10.34
CA PHE A 23 3.00 -1.89 -9.16
C PHE A 23 3.13 -3.30 -8.59
N ALA A 24 3.11 -3.36 -7.26
CA ALA A 24 3.03 -4.59 -6.49
C ALA A 24 2.07 -4.41 -5.30
N LEU A 25 1.48 -5.50 -4.84
CA LEU A 25 0.63 -5.54 -3.65
C LEU A 25 1.43 -5.16 -2.41
N ALA A 26 0.89 -4.27 -1.61
CA ALA A 26 1.51 -3.72 -0.41
C ALA A 26 0.58 -3.85 0.81
N GLY A 27 0.94 -3.15 1.89
CA GLY A 27 0.05 -2.93 3.01
C GLY A 27 -0.36 -4.19 3.76
N GLY A 28 -1.61 -4.20 4.25
CA GLY A 28 -2.13 -5.32 5.06
C GLY A 28 -2.23 -6.62 4.26
N HIS A 29 -2.69 -6.56 3.01
CA HIS A 29 -2.81 -7.75 2.16
C HIS A 29 -1.46 -8.41 1.87
N ALA A 30 -0.39 -7.62 1.70
CA ALA A 30 0.94 -8.19 1.54
C ALA A 30 1.38 -8.94 2.81
N LEU A 31 1.15 -8.39 4.01
CA LEU A 31 1.44 -9.09 5.27
C LEU A 31 0.66 -10.40 5.41
N ILE A 32 -0.61 -10.42 5.01
CA ILE A 32 -1.44 -11.64 4.99
C ILE A 32 -0.87 -12.66 4.00
N ALA A 33 -0.45 -12.22 2.80
CA ALA A 33 0.17 -13.09 1.80
C ALA A 33 1.48 -13.74 2.30
N TYR A 34 2.24 -13.05 3.15
CA TYR A 34 3.42 -13.61 3.84
C TYR A 34 3.08 -14.36 5.15
N GLY A 35 1.79 -14.50 5.48
CA GLY A 35 1.31 -15.13 6.71
C GLY A 35 1.79 -14.44 7.99
N VAL A 36 2.12 -13.14 7.94
CA VAL A 36 2.60 -12.36 9.09
C VAL A 36 1.46 -12.03 10.04
N VAL A 37 0.29 -11.71 9.47
CA VAL A 37 -0.94 -11.40 10.22
C VAL A 37 -2.11 -12.20 9.66
N ASP A 38 -3.10 -12.43 10.50
CA ASP A 38 -4.39 -13.03 10.14
C ASP A 38 -5.49 -12.18 10.74
N ARG A 39 -5.79 -11.05 10.08
CA ARG A 39 -6.81 -10.09 10.49
C ARG A 39 -7.51 -9.53 9.25
N PRO A 40 -8.77 -9.08 9.37
CA PRO A 40 -9.43 -8.38 8.28
C PRO A 40 -8.64 -7.13 7.84
N THR A 41 -8.65 -6.88 6.54
CA THR A 41 -8.17 -5.66 5.90
C THR A 41 -9.32 -4.97 5.18
N GLU A 42 -9.28 -3.65 5.12
CA GLU A 42 -10.34 -2.85 4.47
C GLU A 42 -9.89 -2.33 3.10
N ASP A 43 -8.57 -2.13 2.96
CA ASP A 43 -7.95 -1.43 1.84
C ASP A 43 -7.06 -2.39 1.03
N VAL A 44 -7.09 -2.28 -0.31
CA VAL A 44 -6.13 -2.89 -1.22
C VAL A 44 -5.08 -1.84 -1.59
N ASP A 45 -3.84 -2.06 -1.17
CA ASP A 45 -2.73 -1.14 -1.42
C ASP A 45 -1.84 -1.64 -2.56
N LEU A 46 -1.63 -0.84 -3.61
CA LEU A 46 -0.72 -1.12 -4.71
C LEU A 46 0.36 -0.05 -4.78
N PHE A 47 1.62 -0.45 -4.63
CA PHE A 47 2.75 0.47 -4.59
C PHE A 47 3.64 0.31 -5.82
N THR A 48 4.00 1.43 -6.45
CA THR A 48 5.00 1.49 -7.53
C THR A 48 6.22 2.27 -7.08
N ASP A 49 7.42 1.92 -7.56
CA ASP A 49 8.65 2.70 -7.41
C ASP A 49 8.93 3.63 -8.61
N GLN A 50 8.06 3.61 -9.63
CA GLN A 50 8.24 4.41 -10.84
C GLN A 50 7.63 5.80 -10.66
N SER A 51 8.45 6.84 -10.84
CA SER A 51 7.95 8.21 -10.93
C SER A 51 6.94 8.34 -12.09
N GLY A 52 5.76 8.92 -11.82
CA GLY A 52 4.67 9.00 -12.79
C GLY A 52 3.93 7.68 -13.06
N GLY A 53 4.29 6.58 -12.39
CA GLY A 53 3.65 5.28 -12.55
C GLY A 53 2.17 5.30 -12.15
N VAL A 54 1.81 6.07 -11.12
CA VAL A 54 0.42 6.26 -10.67
C VAL A 54 -0.42 6.89 -11.77
N THR A 55 -0.01 8.04 -12.30
CA THR A 55 -0.70 8.71 -13.42
C THR A 55 -0.81 7.81 -14.65
N ALA A 56 0.25 7.06 -14.98
CA ALA A 56 0.25 6.17 -16.14
C ALA A 56 -0.67 4.95 -16.00
N ALA A 57 -0.91 4.48 -14.77
CA ALA A 57 -1.69 3.27 -14.50
C ALA A 57 -3.14 3.54 -14.10
N ALA A 58 -3.47 4.73 -13.56
CA ALA A 58 -4.77 4.98 -12.94
C ALA A 58 -5.96 4.72 -13.87
N ASP A 59 -6.03 5.39 -15.02
CA ASP A 59 -7.12 5.24 -15.99
C ASP A 59 -7.26 3.82 -16.53
N LEU A 60 -6.13 3.16 -16.72
CA LEU A 60 -6.05 1.78 -17.15
C LEU A 60 -6.61 0.82 -16.10
N VAL A 61 -6.25 0.99 -14.83
CA VAL A 61 -6.75 0.17 -13.72
C VAL A 61 -8.26 0.39 -13.59
N MET A 62 -8.70 1.64 -13.54
CA MET A 62 -10.12 1.99 -13.44
C MET A 62 -10.92 1.41 -14.61
N SER A 63 -10.45 1.57 -15.85
CA SER A 63 -11.13 1.00 -17.02
C SER A 63 -11.15 -0.53 -17.03
N THR A 64 -10.09 -1.19 -16.53
CA THR A 64 -10.04 -2.65 -16.43
C THR A 64 -11.06 -3.17 -15.42
N LEU A 65 -11.14 -2.53 -14.26
CA LEU A 65 -12.12 -2.85 -13.23
C LEU A 65 -13.55 -2.60 -13.74
N SER A 66 -13.81 -1.47 -14.40
CA SER A 66 -15.11 -1.17 -15.00
C SER A 66 -15.51 -2.18 -16.08
N ARG A 67 -14.57 -2.61 -16.93
CA ARG A 67 -14.80 -3.66 -17.94
C ARG A 67 -15.08 -5.03 -17.33
N ALA A 68 -14.64 -5.28 -16.10
CA ALA A 68 -14.99 -6.46 -15.33
C ALA A 68 -16.38 -6.36 -14.66
N GLY A 69 -17.15 -5.30 -14.95
CA GLY A 69 -18.49 -5.07 -14.41
C GLY A 69 -18.49 -4.50 -12.99
N LEU A 70 -17.37 -3.94 -12.53
CA LEU A 70 -17.27 -3.27 -11.24
C LEU A 70 -17.60 -1.79 -11.37
N HIS A 71 -18.26 -1.23 -10.36
CA HIS A 71 -18.46 0.21 -10.30
C HIS A 71 -17.21 0.84 -9.66
N VAL A 72 -16.59 1.81 -10.33
CA VAL A 72 -15.35 2.44 -9.86
C VAL A 72 -15.55 3.94 -9.81
N GLU A 73 -15.34 4.52 -8.63
CA GLU A 73 -15.36 5.96 -8.41
C GLU A 73 -14.02 6.41 -7.86
N ALA A 74 -13.39 7.41 -8.49
CA ALA A 74 -12.23 8.05 -7.91
C ALA A 74 -12.65 8.84 -6.66
N VAL A 75 -11.92 8.65 -5.56
CA VAL A 75 -12.10 9.45 -4.35
C VAL A 75 -11.36 10.76 -4.60
N THR A 76 -12.12 11.81 -4.88
CA THR A 76 -11.55 13.15 -5.06
C THR A 76 -11.64 13.83 -3.70
N ASP A 77 -10.55 13.83 -2.94
CA ASP A 77 -10.50 14.63 -1.71
C ASP A 77 -10.31 16.10 -2.12
N SER A 78 -11.42 16.77 -2.43
CA SER A 78 -11.43 18.17 -2.88
C SER A 78 -11.27 19.17 -1.73
N ALA A 79 -10.66 18.77 -0.62
CA ALA A 79 -10.32 19.64 0.50
C ALA A 79 -8.96 19.18 1.07
N ASP A 80 -8.02 20.12 1.22
CA ASP A 80 -6.74 20.01 1.95
C ASP A 80 -5.48 19.43 1.27
N LEU A 81 -5.45 19.15 -0.04
CA LEU A 81 -4.15 18.86 -0.72
C LEU A 81 -3.58 20.03 -1.53
N GLY A 82 -4.41 21.01 -1.91
CA GLY A 82 -4.02 22.08 -2.82
C GLY A 82 -3.10 23.17 -2.24
N ASP A 83 -3.00 23.30 -0.91
CA ASP A 83 -2.31 24.45 -0.28
C ASP A 83 -1.01 24.10 0.48
N VAL A 84 -0.61 22.82 0.58
CA VAL A 84 0.58 22.44 1.39
C VAL A 84 1.60 21.56 0.64
N PHE A 85 1.23 20.90 -0.46
CA PHE A 85 2.11 19.93 -1.13
C PHE A 85 2.11 20.06 -2.66
N ASP A 86 2.55 21.21 -3.16
CA ASP A 86 2.87 21.42 -4.57
C ASP A 86 3.85 20.30 -5.03
N GLY A 87 3.36 19.34 -5.82
CA GLY A 87 4.15 18.23 -6.39
C GLY A 87 3.82 16.80 -5.94
N PHE A 88 2.96 16.58 -4.93
CA PHE A 88 2.58 15.22 -4.46
C PHE A 88 1.23 14.72 -4.99
N GLU A 89 0.45 15.58 -5.66
CA GLU A 89 -0.88 15.25 -6.19
C GLU A 89 -0.88 14.07 -7.21
N HIS A 90 0.29 13.74 -7.77
CA HIS A 90 0.43 12.68 -8.78
C HIS A 90 0.93 11.35 -8.21
N ASP A 91 1.24 11.29 -6.91
CA ASP A 91 1.86 10.13 -6.26
C ASP A 91 0.85 9.24 -5.51
N LEU A 92 -0.43 9.62 -5.49
CA LEU A 92 -1.51 8.87 -4.88
C LEU A 92 -2.77 8.98 -5.73
N VAL A 93 -3.40 7.84 -6.00
CA VAL A 93 -4.79 7.78 -6.49
C VAL A 93 -5.54 6.81 -5.59
N GLU A 94 -6.70 7.23 -5.13
CA GLU A 94 -7.64 6.40 -4.38
C GLU A 94 -8.93 6.24 -5.18
N CYS A 95 -9.46 5.02 -5.20
CA CYS A 95 -10.78 4.76 -5.76
C CYS A 95 -11.57 3.77 -4.90
N GLU A 96 -12.88 3.96 -4.89
CA GLU A 96 -13.82 3.00 -4.35
C GLU A 96 -14.33 2.09 -5.46
N VAL A 97 -14.17 0.79 -5.24
CA VAL A 97 -14.58 -0.27 -6.17
C VAL A 97 -15.75 -1.02 -5.54
N ARG A 98 -16.90 -1.02 -6.20
CA ARG A 98 -18.15 -1.57 -5.66
C ARG A 98 -18.72 -2.68 -6.54
N ARG A 99 -19.30 -3.68 -5.87
CA ARG A 99 -20.15 -4.73 -6.47
C ARG A 99 -21.30 -5.03 -5.50
N GLY A 100 -22.50 -4.60 -5.84
CA GLY A 100 -23.66 -4.74 -4.94
C GLY A 100 -23.45 -3.94 -3.65
N ASP A 101 -23.49 -4.61 -2.50
CA ASP A 101 -23.23 -4.04 -1.17
C ASP A 101 -21.75 -4.11 -0.75
N GLN A 102 -20.90 -4.76 -1.55
CA GLN A 102 -19.47 -4.87 -1.26
C GLN A 102 -18.72 -3.66 -1.81
N THR A 103 -17.87 -3.06 -0.98
CA THR A 103 -17.00 -1.94 -1.31
C THR A 103 -15.56 -2.28 -0.94
N VAL A 104 -14.62 -1.99 -1.84
CA VAL A 104 -13.18 -2.11 -1.62
C VAL A 104 -12.56 -0.76 -1.93
N ARG A 105 -11.75 -0.26 -1.00
CA ARG A 105 -10.92 0.91 -1.27
C ARG A 105 -9.60 0.47 -1.87
N LEU A 106 -9.30 0.95 -3.07
CA LEU A 106 -8.07 0.66 -3.79
C LEU A 106 -7.18 1.91 -3.77
N GLN A 107 -5.98 1.78 -3.22
CA GLN A 107 -4.98 2.83 -3.19
C GLN A 107 -3.82 2.49 -4.13
N MET A 108 -3.47 3.41 -5.01
CA MET A 108 -2.30 3.33 -5.88
C MET A 108 -1.31 4.42 -5.47
N VAL A 109 -0.13 4.03 -5.01
CA VAL A 109 0.81 4.94 -4.35
C VAL A 109 2.20 4.84 -4.96
N ARG A 110 2.88 5.97 -5.13
CA ARG A 110 4.33 6.01 -5.38
C ARG A 110 5.10 5.82 -4.07
N PHE A 111 5.82 4.72 -3.99
CA PHE A 111 6.65 4.34 -2.86
C PHE A 111 8.02 3.78 -3.26
N ASP A 112 9.09 4.32 -2.67
CA ASP A 112 10.45 3.81 -2.86
C ASP A 112 10.59 2.47 -2.18
N ARG A 113 11.02 1.46 -2.92
CA ARG A 113 11.32 0.13 -2.38
C ARG A 113 12.76 -0.23 -2.65
N HIS A 114 13.33 -1.08 -1.80
CA HIS A 114 14.73 -1.49 -1.89
C HIS A 114 14.90 -2.87 -2.53
N HIS A 115 13.81 -3.63 -2.68
CA HIS A 115 13.84 -4.97 -3.22
C HIS A 115 12.83 -5.15 -4.37
N GLN A 116 13.12 -6.12 -5.24
CA GLN A 116 12.18 -6.51 -6.29
C GLN A 116 10.95 -7.21 -5.68
N PRO A 117 9.75 -6.99 -6.24
CA PRO A 117 8.55 -7.72 -5.84
C PRO A 117 8.70 -9.24 -6.01
N VAL A 118 8.06 -10.00 -5.12
CA VAL A 118 7.96 -11.45 -5.16
C VAL A 118 6.67 -11.84 -5.90
N MET A 119 6.78 -12.68 -6.92
CA MET A 119 5.61 -13.18 -7.65
C MET A 119 4.87 -14.24 -6.81
N MET A 120 3.60 -13.98 -6.52
CA MET A 120 2.70 -14.89 -5.82
C MET A 120 1.43 -15.14 -6.63
N GLN A 121 0.52 -15.99 -6.12
CA GLN A 121 -0.75 -16.32 -6.79
C GLN A 121 -1.63 -15.08 -7.06
N ILE A 122 -1.56 -14.07 -6.20
CA ILE A 122 -2.30 -12.81 -6.35
C ILE A 122 -1.67 -11.85 -7.38
N GLY A 123 -0.41 -12.10 -7.79
CA GLY A 123 0.40 -11.19 -8.60
C GLY A 123 1.71 -10.81 -7.90
N PRO A 124 2.40 -9.75 -8.36
CA PRO A 124 3.58 -9.24 -7.68
C PRO A 124 3.19 -8.67 -6.31
N VAL A 125 3.90 -9.09 -5.26
CA VAL A 125 3.77 -8.60 -3.89
C VAL A 125 5.08 -7.96 -3.50
N LEU A 126 5.04 -6.79 -2.84
CA LEU A 126 6.26 -6.16 -2.33
C LEU A 126 7.07 -7.15 -1.50
N HIS A 127 8.40 -7.02 -1.54
CA HIS A 127 9.26 -7.82 -0.69
C HIS A 127 8.91 -7.58 0.79
N LEU A 128 8.98 -8.63 1.61
CA LEU A 128 8.53 -8.57 3.01
C LEU A 128 9.23 -7.44 3.79
N ASP A 129 10.53 -7.24 3.59
CA ASP A 129 11.28 -6.15 4.24
C ASP A 129 10.70 -4.77 3.91
N ASP A 130 10.31 -4.52 2.65
CA ASP A 130 9.73 -3.24 2.24
C ASP A 130 8.30 -3.08 2.81
N VAL A 131 7.50 -4.16 2.82
CA VAL A 131 6.16 -4.15 3.44
C VAL A 131 6.27 -3.82 4.93
N VAL A 132 7.15 -4.51 5.65
CA VAL A 132 7.34 -4.30 7.10
C VAL A 132 7.87 -2.90 7.37
N ALA A 133 8.80 -2.39 6.54
CA ALA A 133 9.29 -1.02 6.65
C ALA A 133 8.14 -0.01 6.60
N THR A 134 7.21 -0.15 5.65
CA THR A 134 6.05 0.75 5.50
C THR A 134 5.16 0.76 6.75
N LYS A 135 5.05 -0.37 7.45
CA LYS A 135 4.22 -0.52 8.66
C LYS A 135 4.85 0.15 9.87
N VAL A 136 6.17 0.03 10.01
CA VAL A 136 6.92 0.69 11.07
C VAL A 136 6.93 2.21 10.84
N VAL A 137 7.05 2.65 9.58
CA VAL A 137 6.87 4.07 9.23
C VAL A 137 5.45 4.51 9.61
N ALA A 138 4.40 3.80 9.18
CA ALA A 138 3.01 4.15 9.52
C ALA A 138 2.76 4.20 11.04
N LEU A 139 3.35 3.27 11.81
CA LEU A 139 3.30 3.32 13.27
C LEU A 139 3.91 4.62 13.81
N GLY A 140 5.01 5.08 13.22
CA GLY A 140 5.69 6.30 13.62
C GLY A 140 5.07 7.61 13.15
N THR A 141 4.18 7.56 12.16
CA THR A 141 3.53 8.75 11.60
C THR A 141 2.11 8.89 12.11
N ARG A 142 1.26 7.88 11.89
CA ARG A 142 -0.17 7.91 12.20
C ARG A 142 -0.56 7.08 13.42
N ALA A 143 0.23 6.05 13.75
CA ALA A 143 0.02 5.18 14.91
C ALA A 143 -1.42 4.62 15.05
N ALA A 144 -2.04 4.15 13.95
CA ALA A 144 -3.36 3.54 14.05
C ALA A 144 -3.29 2.17 14.75
N PRO A 145 -4.37 1.66 15.39
CA PRO A 145 -4.34 0.36 16.09
C PRO A 145 -3.78 -0.80 15.25
N ARG A 146 -4.09 -0.81 13.95
CA ARG A 146 -3.57 -1.80 12.99
C ARG A 146 -2.05 -1.75 12.82
N ASP A 147 -1.42 -0.58 12.94
CA ASP A 147 0.02 -0.43 12.79
C ASP A 147 0.78 -1.02 13.99
N TYR A 148 0.20 -0.94 15.19
CA TYR A 148 0.71 -1.63 16.37
C TYR A 148 0.62 -3.15 16.20
N ILE A 149 -0.51 -3.67 15.71
CA ILE A 149 -0.71 -5.11 15.46
C ILE A 149 0.30 -5.61 14.43
N ASP A 150 0.39 -4.92 13.30
CA ASP A 150 1.28 -5.29 12.19
C ASP A 150 2.76 -5.25 12.64
N THR A 151 3.16 -4.24 13.42
CA THR A 151 4.53 -4.12 13.96
C THR A 151 4.81 -5.18 15.04
N ALA A 152 3.86 -5.46 15.92
CA ALA A 152 3.99 -6.51 16.93
C ALA A 152 4.15 -7.90 16.28
N ALA A 153 3.39 -8.17 15.21
CA ALA A 153 3.54 -9.39 14.43
C ALA A 153 4.90 -9.45 13.72
N ALA A 154 5.38 -8.33 13.17
CA ALA A 154 6.72 -8.26 12.57
C ALA A 154 7.83 -8.53 13.60
N LEU A 155 7.67 -8.08 14.86
CA LEU A 155 8.63 -8.35 15.95
C LEU A 155 8.78 -9.84 16.29
N ALA A 156 7.84 -10.70 15.89
CA ALA A 156 8.00 -12.14 16.02
C ALA A 156 9.02 -12.74 15.03
N ARG A 157 9.37 -12.01 13.96
CA ARG A 157 10.30 -12.44 12.89
C ARG A 157 11.55 -11.56 12.78
N TYR A 158 11.45 -10.29 13.18
CA TYR A 158 12.50 -9.30 13.06
C TYR A 158 12.92 -8.79 14.43
N SER A 159 14.21 -8.50 14.58
CA SER A 159 14.67 -7.73 15.74
C SER A 159 14.16 -6.29 15.65
N ARG A 160 13.93 -5.65 16.80
CA ARG A 160 13.59 -4.23 16.87
C ARG A 160 14.57 -3.35 16.09
N ASN A 161 15.87 -3.62 16.21
CA ASN A 161 16.90 -2.85 15.51
C ASN A 161 16.79 -2.99 13.99
N ARG A 162 16.49 -4.18 13.48
CA ARG A 162 16.27 -4.41 12.05
C ARG A 162 15.01 -3.68 11.56
N LEU A 163 13.93 -3.68 12.34
CA LEU A 163 12.72 -2.93 12.00
C LEU A 163 12.98 -1.43 11.88
N ILE A 164 13.75 -0.86 12.82
CA ILE A 164 14.14 0.55 12.80
C ILE A 164 15.03 0.85 11.59
N GLU A 165 15.98 -0.03 11.27
CA GLU A 165 16.85 0.13 10.10
C GLU A 165 16.04 0.16 8.79
N LEU A 166 15.16 -0.82 8.60
CA LEU A 166 14.27 -0.92 7.43
C LEU A 166 13.39 0.33 7.30
N ALA A 167 12.79 0.78 8.40
CA ALA A 167 11.94 1.96 8.39
C ALA A 167 12.72 3.23 8.00
N ARG A 168 13.95 3.40 8.49
CA ARG A 168 14.81 4.54 8.10
C ARG A 168 15.17 4.51 6.62
N GLN A 169 15.38 3.33 6.04
CA GLN A 169 15.63 3.17 4.61
C GLN A 169 14.39 3.51 3.77
N ALA A 170 13.19 3.19 4.26
CA ALA A 170 11.93 3.53 3.61
C ALA A 170 11.56 5.02 3.69
N ASP A 171 12.00 5.73 4.73
CA ASP A 171 11.64 7.12 5.01
C ASP A 171 12.63 8.15 4.46
N SER A 172 13.68 7.74 3.72
CA SER A 172 14.80 8.61 3.30
C SER A 172 14.44 9.77 2.35
N GLY A 173 13.16 10.08 2.16
CA GLY A 173 12.65 11.30 1.53
C GLY A 173 11.38 11.89 2.16
N ARG A 174 10.83 11.36 3.28
CA ARG A 174 9.51 11.75 3.84
C ARG A 174 9.55 12.42 5.22
N HIS A 175 10.73 12.84 5.69
CA HIS A 175 10.95 13.63 6.92
C HIS A 175 10.36 13.08 8.23
N CYS A 176 9.80 11.86 8.27
CA CYS A 176 9.08 11.40 9.46
C CYS A 176 9.99 10.95 10.61
N PHE A 177 11.21 10.49 10.33
CA PHE A 177 12.22 10.23 11.37
C PHE A 177 12.94 11.49 11.87
N SER A 178 12.71 12.67 11.28
CA SER A 178 13.32 13.91 11.79
C SER A 178 12.71 14.40 13.11
N THR A 179 11.48 13.96 13.42
CA THR A 179 10.71 14.36 14.61
C THR A 179 10.63 13.27 15.68
N TRP A 180 11.14 12.07 15.43
CA TRP A 180 11.21 11.01 16.43
C TRP A 180 12.19 11.40 17.55
N PRO A 181 11.79 11.34 18.84
CA PRO A 181 12.74 11.53 19.94
C PRO A 181 13.83 10.49 19.76
N ARG A 182 15.09 10.94 19.74
CA ARG A 182 16.28 10.09 19.58
C ARG A 182 16.22 8.92 20.56
N PHE A 183 15.77 7.76 20.10
CA PHE A 183 16.22 6.49 20.68
C PHE A 183 17.62 6.24 20.14
N ALA A 184 18.58 7.01 20.67
CA ALA A 184 19.97 6.62 20.73
C ALA A 184 20.12 5.58 21.86
N PRO A 185 21.04 4.61 21.73
CA PRO A 185 21.22 3.53 22.71
C PRO A 185 21.51 4.03 24.12
#